data_AF-A0A2V9JNA3-F1
#
_entry.id   AF-A0A2V9JNA3-F1
#
_cell.length_a   1.000
_cell.length_b   1.000
_cell.length_c   1.000
_cell.angle_alpha   90.00
_cell.angle_beta   90.00
_cell.angle_gamma   90.00
#
_symmetry.space_group_name_H-M   'P 1'
#
loop_
_entity.id
_entity.type
_entity.pdbx_description
1 polymer ?
#
loop_
_entity_poly.entity_id
_entity_poly.type
_entity_poly.pdbx_seq_one_letter_code
_entity_poly.pdbx_strand_id
1 'polypeptide(L)'
;MNARTVPTLSDLHIRLVSKCNLNCKHCYASDWFVRSDRLDATLVTRAIDEAMDLGLETVTFSGGEPTLHTEVAALLRHCVGRRVRAKLETNGLLLRRNGNELRNLIVDNKQWLYLYISYDLAKLRGVTDEEHDLIREIVIDLHEHGVDVRLQSSLTQINIGDLDNLVELSREYGISQRIFFDHSVLGNGVSLESFDLDTVLQTLSYLHSLHLNLDFELPPLITGEVKATCGWGLRRCEIMPNGDVTTCAPITFTQTGFVAGNLKEKPLSQIWRESDYFTGMREIRQSDFQGVCGKCVYWEDCRGSCRAYAWSRGTNWFSPYPLCQSYAERYPERVKDRLYDSDISVPSSEDAIERLPRIKVLATVGA
;
A
#
# COMPACT_ATOMS: atom_id res chain seq x y z
N MET A 1 30.11 -22.47 -6.64
CA MET A 1 29.37 -21.19 -6.72
C MET A 1 27.91 -21.54 -6.55
N ASN A 2 27.33 -21.37 -5.35
CA ASN A 2 25.91 -21.62 -5.16
C ASN A 2 25.14 -20.59 -5.98
N ALA A 3 24.37 -21.04 -6.96
CA ALA A 3 23.42 -20.21 -7.68
C ALA A 3 22.49 -19.60 -6.63
N ARG A 4 22.70 -18.32 -6.28
CA ARG A 4 21.74 -17.58 -5.47
C ARG A 4 20.44 -17.61 -6.26
N THR A 5 19.45 -18.33 -5.75
CA THR A 5 18.10 -18.36 -6.34
C THR A 5 17.62 -16.93 -6.45
N VAL A 6 17.29 -16.51 -7.67
CA VAL A 6 16.73 -15.18 -7.92
C VAL A 6 15.45 -15.05 -7.08
N PRO A 7 15.35 -14.02 -6.22
CA PRO A 7 14.15 -13.83 -5.40
C PRO A 7 12.93 -13.62 -6.28
N THR A 8 11.83 -14.28 -5.93
CA THR A 8 10.55 -14.14 -6.64
C THR A 8 10.01 -12.73 -6.50
N LEU A 9 9.57 -12.12 -7.60
CA LEU A 9 8.81 -10.88 -7.61
C LEU A 9 7.35 -11.23 -7.91
N SER A 10 6.56 -11.52 -6.87
CA SER A 10 5.17 -11.96 -7.03
C SER A 10 4.18 -10.82 -7.19
N ASP A 11 4.52 -9.61 -6.73
CA ASP A 11 3.62 -8.45 -6.73
C ASP A 11 4.31 -7.18 -7.27
N LEU A 12 3.75 -6.59 -8.32
CA LEU A 12 4.27 -5.39 -8.96
C LEU A 12 3.25 -4.26 -8.87
N HIS A 13 3.58 -3.20 -8.13
CA HIS A 13 2.79 -1.98 -8.10
C HIS A 13 3.33 -0.97 -9.11
N ILE A 14 2.44 -0.34 -9.88
CA ILE A 14 2.81 0.61 -10.94
C ILE A 14 1.97 1.86 -10.78
N ARG A 15 2.63 2.97 -10.48
CA ARG A 15 2.02 4.30 -10.44
C ARG A 15 2.11 4.92 -11.83
N LEU A 16 1.01 4.86 -12.58
CA LEU A 16 1.00 5.22 -13.99
C LEU A 16 1.22 6.72 -14.21
N VAL A 17 0.66 7.55 -13.34
CA VAL A 17 0.66 9.01 -13.44
C VAL A 17 0.83 9.64 -12.06
N SER A 18 1.47 10.80 -12.01
CA SER A 18 1.53 11.61 -10.78
C SER A 18 0.22 12.34 -10.52
N LYS A 19 -0.44 12.87 -11.57
CA LYS A 19 -1.66 13.68 -11.41
C LYS A 19 -2.86 12.88 -10.91
N CYS A 20 -3.69 13.53 -10.12
CA CYS A 20 -5.04 13.10 -9.76
C CYS A 20 -6.03 14.20 -10.17
N ASN A 21 -7.27 13.81 -10.46
CA ASN A 21 -8.38 14.76 -10.67
C ASN A 21 -9.03 15.22 -9.35
N LEU A 22 -8.55 14.72 -8.21
CA LEU A 22 -8.99 15.08 -6.86
C LEU A 22 -7.81 15.60 -6.02
N ASN A 23 -8.12 16.21 -4.88
CA ASN A 23 -7.14 16.70 -3.92
C ASN A 23 -7.55 16.33 -2.48
N CYS A 24 -7.69 15.03 -2.21
CA CYS A 24 -8.17 14.51 -0.93
C CYS A 24 -7.34 15.05 0.25
N LYS A 25 -7.98 15.27 1.40
CA LYS A 25 -7.33 15.90 2.58
C LYS A 25 -6.27 15.00 3.25
N HIS A 26 -6.29 13.70 2.99
CA HIS A 26 -5.28 12.74 3.49
C HIS A 26 -4.28 12.30 2.41
N CYS A 27 -4.30 12.93 1.22
CA CYS A 27 -3.48 12.48 0.11
C CYS A 27 -1.99 12.68 0.40
N TYR A 28 -1.26 11.57 0.53
CA TYR A 28 0.18 11.57 0.77
C TYR A 28 1.01 11.96 -0.46
N ALA A 29 0.39 11.94 -1.65
CA ALA A 29 1.03 12.16 -2.93
C ALA A 29 0.76 13.55 -3.53
N SER A 30 0.04 14.42 -2.82
CA SER A 30 -0.42 15.73 -3.35
C SER A 30 0.74 16.58 -3.89
N ASP A 31 1.88 16.57 -3.22
CA ASP A 31 3.05 17.36 -3.59
C ASP A 31 3.68 16.91 -4.91
N TRP A 32 3.43 15.65 -5.31
CA TRP A 32 3.93 15.10 -6.57
C TRP A 32 3.07 15.45 -7.78
N PHE A 33 1.85 15.95 -7.57
CA PHE A 33 0.93 16.26 -8.66
C PHE A 33 1.50 17.33 -9.60
N VAL A 34 2.31 18.26 -9.08
CA VAL A 34 2.96 19.33 -9.86
C VAL A 34 3.95 18.79 -10.89
N ARG A 35 4.60 17.65 -10.61
CA ARG A 35 5.61 17.07 -11.51
C ARG A 35 5.04 16.59 -12.83
N SER A 36 3.73 16.29 -12.86
CA SER A 36 3.02 15.87 -14.08
C SER A 36 3.63 14.63 -14.79
N ASP A 37 4.42 13.84 -14.08
CA ASP A 37 5.07 12.64 -14.61
C ASP A 37 4.03 11.59 -15.04
N ARG A 38 4.37 10.85 -16.09
CA ARG A 38 3.58 9.77 -16.69
C ARG A 38 4.52 8.70 -17.22
N LEU A 39 4.24 7.44 -16.90
CA LEU A 39 4.97 6.31 -17.49
C LEU A 39 4.54 6.09 -18.94
N ASP A 40 5.49 5.74 -19.79
CA ASP A 40 5.18 5.30 -21.14
C ASP A 40 4.63 3.86 -21.11
N ALA A 41 3.59 3.59 -21.89
CA ALA A 41 2.93 2.27 -21.89
C ALA A 41 3.85 1.13 -22.35
N THR A 42 4.82 1.41 -23.23
CA THR A 42 5.81 0.42 -23.67
C THR A 42 6.76 0.04 -22.53
N LEU A 43 7.17 1.01 -21.70
CA LEU A 43 8.00 0.75 -20.51
C LEU A 43 7.23 -0.09 -19.48
N VAL A 44 5.95 0.21 -19.27
CA VAL A 44 5.08 -0.55 -18.36
C VAL A 44 4.90 -1.98 -18.84
N THR A 45 4.59 -2.17 -20.12
CA THR A 45 4.42 -3.48 -20.76
C THR A 45 5.68 -4.33 -20.60
N ARG A 46 6.85 -3.75 -20.92
CA ARG A 46 8.15 -4.40 -20.76
C ARG A 46 8.42 -4.78 -19.30
N ALA A 47 8.14 -3.88 -18.35
CA ALA A 47 8.34 -4.15 -16.93
C ALA A 47 7.46 -5.31 -16.43
N ILE A 48 6.20 -5.40 -16.89
CA ILE A 48 5.31 -6.53 -16.57
C ILE A 48 5.88 -7.83 -17.12
N ASP A 49 6.28 -7.86 -18.40
CA ASP A 49 6.83 -9.07 -19.01
C ASP A 49 8.13 -9.53 -18.31
N GLU A 50 9.03 -8.61 -17.98
CA GLU A 50 10.24 -8.93 -17.21
C GLU A 50 9.94 -9.43 -15.79
N ALA A 51 8.89 -8.91 -15.14
CA ALA A 51 8.47 -9.39 -13.83
C ALA A 51 7.84 -10.79 -13.91
N MET A 52 7.16 -11.14 -15.01
CA MET A 52 6.66 -12.51 -15.21
C MET A 52 7.80 -13.54 -15.20
N ASP A 53 8.95 -13.21 -15.79
CA ASP A 53 10.16 -14.05 -15.73
C ASP A 53 10.75 -14.16 -14.31
N LEU A 54 10.30 -13.32 -13.38
CA LEU A 54 10.64 -13.34 -11.96
C LEU A 54 9.54 -13.97 -11.07
N GLY A 55 8.47 -14.51 -11.66
CA GLY A 55 7.37 -15.16 -10.93
C GLY A 55 6.23 -14.24 -10.50
N LEU A 56 5.93 -13.22 -11.31
CA LEU A 56 4.80 -12.31 -11.09
C LEU A 56 3.45 -13.04 -11.03
N GLU A 57 2.67 -12.73 -9.99
CA GLU A 57 1.31 -13.21 -9.82
C GLU A 57 0.26 -12.11 -9.94
N THR A 58 0.59 -10.90 -9.47
CA THR A 58 -0.30 -9.74 -9.46
C THR A 58 0.39 -8.46 -9.89
N VAL A 59 -0.32 -7.65 -10.67
CA VAL A 59 0.04 -6.26 -10.97
C VAL A 59 -1.01 -5.34 -10.39
N THR A 60 -0.61 -4.26 -9.73
CA THR A 60 -1.52 -3.22 -9.26
C THR A 60 -1.23 -1.91 -9.97
N PHE A 61 -2.21 -1.38 -10.69
CA PHE A 61 -2.16 -0.05 -11.29
C PHE A 61 -2.77 0.98 -10.34
N SER A 62 -1.98 2.01 -10.03
CA SER A 62 -2.32 3.09 -9.09
C SER A 62 -1.71 4.40 -9.61
N GLY A 63 -1.53 5.39 -8.73
CA GLY A 63 -0.94 6.69 -9.06
C GLY A 63 -1.62 7.83 -8.31
N GLY A 64 -1.64 9.02 -8.92
CA GLY A 64 -2.61 10.04 -8.53
C GLY A 64 -4.02 9.56 -8.86
N GLU A 65 -4.35 9.41 -10.15
CA GLU A 65 -5.50 8.65 -10.62
C GLU A 65 -5.12 7.87 -11.89
N PRO A 66 -5.00 6.53 -11.85
CA PRO A 66 -4.58 5.75 -13.01
C PRO A 66 -5.49 5.90 -14.23
N THR A 67 -6.78 6.18 -14.07
CA THR A 67 -7.69 6.36 -15.22
C THR A 67 -7.46 7.65 -16.01
N LEU A 68 -6.56 8.53 -15.56
CA LEU A 68 -6.06 9.66 -16.35
C LEU A 68 -4.97 9.24 -17.36
N HIS A 69 -4.43 8.03 -17.24
CA HIS A 69 -3.50 7.48 -18.20
C HIS A 69 -4.27 7.04 -19.45
N THR A 70 -3.96 7.62 -20.61
CA THR A 70 -4.69 7.37 -21.88
C THR A 70 -4.66 5.91 -22.30
N GLU A 71 -3.55 5.21 -22.02
CA GLU A 71 -3.38 3.79 -22.36
C GLU A 71 -3.75 2.82 -21.23
N VAL A 72 -4.44 3.24 -20.17
CA VAL A 72 -4.78 2.35 -19.04
C VAL A 72 -5.54 1.09 -19.51
N ALA A 73 -6.47 1.24 -20.45
CA ALA A 73 -7.23 0.13 -21.02
C ALA A 73 -6.33 -0.83 -21.83
N ALA A 74 -5.33 -0.30 -22.56
CA ALA A 74 -4.37 -1.12 -23.28
C ALA A 74 -3.47 -1.92 -22.33
N LEU A 75 -3.04 -1.31 -21.22
CA LEU A 75 -2.23 -1.99 -20.19
C LEU A 75 -3.01 -3.11 -19.49
N LEU A 76 -4.29 -2.88 -19.17
CA LEU A 76 -5.16 -3.92 -18.63
C LEU A 76 -5.38 -5.06 -19.64
N ARG A 77 -5.57 -4.74 -20.93
CA ARG A 77 -5.64 -5.74 -22.01
C ARG A 77 -4.36 -6.56 -22.12
N HIS A 78 -3.18 -5.94 -21.93
CA HIS A 78 -1.91 -6.66 -21.88
C HIS A 78 -1.90 -7.68 -20.75
N CYS A 79 -2.25 -7.28 -19.51
CA CYS A 79 -2.32 -8.21 -18.38
C CYS A 79 -3.28 -9.38 -18.63
N VAL A 80 -4.46 -9.11 -19.19
CA VAL A 80 -5.43 -10.15 -19.59
C VAL A 80 -4.82 -11.12 -20.61
N GLY A 81 -4.18 -10.59 -21.66
CA GLY A 81 -3.54 -11.40 -22.71
C GLY A 81 -2.40 -12.26 -22.18
N ARG A 82 -1.69 -11.77 -21.16
CA ARG A 82 -0.62 -12.49 -20.44
C ARG A 82 -1.12 -13.38 -19.31
N ARG A 83 -2.42 -13.38 -19.02
CA ARG A 83 -3.05 -14.12 -17.90
C ARG A 83 -2.46 -13.76 -16.53
N VAL A 84 -2.15 -12.49 -16.35
CA VAL A 84 -1.70 -11.92 -15.08
C VAL A 84 -2.88 -11.21 -14.41
N ARG A 85 -3.10 -11.46 -13.12
CA ARG A 85 -4.14 -10.77 -12.36
C ARG A 85 -3.76 -9.30 -12.20
N ALA A 86 -4.64 -8.40 -12.63
CA ALA A 86 -4.42 -6.97 -12.51
C ALA A 86 -5.46 -6.34 -11.59
N LYS A 87 -4.98 -5.54 -10.64
CA LYS A 87 -5.79 -4.69 -9.76
C LYS A 87 -5.72 -3.26 -10.27
N LEU A 88 -6.85 -2.58 -10.35
CA LEU A 88 -6.91 -1.15 -10.60
C LEU A 88 -7.36 -0.44 -9.31
N GLU A 89 -6.45 0.34 -8.71
CA GLU A 89 -6.76 1.19 -7.55
C GLU A 89 -7.15 2.58 -8.06
N THR A 90 -8.43 2.93 -7.95
CA THR A 90 -8.98 4.16 -8.53
C THR A 90 -9.87 4.89 -7.55
N ASN A 91 -9.98 6.19 -7.76
CA ASN A 91 -10.90 7.05 -7.04
C ASN A 91 -12.35 6.87 -7.54
N GLY A 92 -12.55 6.15 -8.66
CA GLY A 92 -13.84 5.70 -9.18
C GLY A 92 -14.57 6.69 -10.09
N LEU A 93 -14.31 7.99 -9.96
CA LEU A 93 -15.11 9.05 -10.58
C LEU A 93 -15.07 9.01 -12.12
N LEU A 94 -13.94 8.62 -12.69
CA LEU A 94 -13.71 8.64 -14.13
C LEU A 94 -14.07 7.33 -14.84
N LEU A 95 -14.45 6.28 -14.10
CA LEU A 95 -14.84 4.99 -14.69
C LEU A 95 -16.07 5.11 -15.60
N ARG A 96 -16.94 6.09 -15.34
CA ARG A 96 -18.13 6.39 -16.17
C ARG A 96 -17.98 7.69 -16.98
N ARG A 97 -17.24 8.69 -16.47
CA ARG A 97 -17.03 9.98 -17.18
C ARG A 97 -16.23 9.84 -18.48
N ASN A 98 -15.40 8.81 -18.60
CA ASN A 98 -14.59 8.54 -19.80
C ASN A 98 -15.28 7.55 -20.77
N GLY A 99 -16.60 7.36 -20.65
CA GLY A 99 -17.36 6.39 -21.44
C GLY A 99 -17.32 4.97 -20.86
N ASN A 100 -17.87 4.00 -21.59
CA ASN A 100 -18.06 2.63 -21.11
C ASN A 100 -16.93 1.66 -21.49
N GLU A 101 -15.88 2.08 -22.21
CA GLU A 101 -14.83 1.16 -22.68
C GLU A 101 -14.13 0.45 -21.51
N LEU A 102 -13.63 1.22 -20.53
CA LEU A 102 -12.91 0.67 -19.39
C LEU A 102 -13.83 -0.20 -18.52
N ARG A 103 -15.07 0.25 -18.30
CA ARG A 103 -16.10 -0.54 -17.60
C ARG A 103 -16.33 -1.88 -18.29
N ASN A 104 -16.59 -1.88 -19.59
CA ASN A 104 -16.86 -3.10 -20.36
C ASN A 104 -15.64 -4.03 -20.33
N LEU A 105 -14.43 -3.49 -20.51
CA LEU A 105 -13.20 -4.27 -20.37
C LEU A 105 -13.10 -4.98 -19.02
N ILE A 106 -13.42 -4.29 -17.92
CA ILE A 106 -13.40 -4.86 -16.57
C ILE A 106 -14.47 -5.95 -16.43
N VAL A 107 -15.71 -5.68 -16.84
CA VAL A 107 -16.82 -6.64 -16.75
C VAL A 107 -16.55 -7.91 -17.58
N ASP A 108 -16.07 -7.75 -18.81
CA ASP A 108 -15.80 -8.85 -19.73
C ASP A 108 -14.59 -9.71 -19.31
N ASN A 109 -13.72 -9.19 -18.44
CA ASN A 109 -12.48 -9.84 -18.00
C ASN A 109 -12.35 -9.94 -16.47
N LYS A 110 -13.47 -9.96 -15.75
CA LYS A 110 -13.56 -9.98 -14.28
C LYS A 110 -12.85 -11.13 -13.57
N GLN A 111 -12.49 -12.19 -14.29
CA GLN A 111 -11.65 -13.29 -13.79
C GLN A 111 -10.16 -12.91 -13.66
N TRP A 112 -9.73 -11.88 -14.39
CA TRP A 112 -8.36 -11.37 -14.40
C TRP A 112 -8.24 -9.96 -13.82
N LEU A 113 -9.30 -9.17 -13.89
CA LEU A 113 -9.32 -7.77 -13.49
C LEU A 113 -10.12 -7.57 -12.19
N TYR A 114 -9.47 -6.92 -11.22
CA TYR A 114 -10.01 -6.64 -9.90
C TYR A 114 -10.03 -5.13 -9.67
N LEU A 115 -11.05 -4.61 -9.01
CA LEU A 115 -11.22 -3.17 -8.84
C LEU A 115 -11.23 -2.77 -7.38
N TYR A 116 -10.36 -1.83 -7.04
CA TYR A 116 -10.18 -1.33 -5.69
C TYR A 116 -10.55 0.15 -5.72
N ILE A 117 -11.69 0.51 -5.13
CA ILE A 117 -12.26 1.85 -5.20
C ILE A 117 -12.11 2.55 -3.84
N SER A 118 -11.51 3.74 -3.83
CA SER A 118 -11.46 4.57 -2.63
C SER A 118 -12.88 5.00 -2.22
N TYR A 119 -13.26 4.81 -0.95
CA TYR A 119 -14.60 5.13 -0.44
C TYR A 119 -14.50 5.74 0.96
N ASP A 120 -13.99 6.97 1.05
CA ASP A 120 -13.63 7.62 2.32
C ASP A 120 -14.64 8.70 2.78
N LEU A 121 -15.80 8.77 2.14
CA LEU A 121 -16.81 9.85 2.20
C LEU A 121 -16.39 11.16 1.50
N ALA A 122 -17.41 11.91 1.06
CA ALA A 122 -17.25 13.14 0.29
C ALA A 122 -16.33 14.17 0.97
N LYS A 123 -16.55 14.39 2.28
CA LYS A 123 -15.84 15.40 3.08
C LYS A 123 -14.32 15.19 3.14
N LEU A 124 -13.87 13.93 3.18
CA LEU A 124 -12.44 13.59 3.25
C LEU A 124 -11.81 13.67 1.85
N ARG A 125 -12.54 13.23 0.82
CA ARG A 125 -12.07 13.23 -0.56
C ARG A 125 -12.15 14.59 -1.25
N GLY A 126 -12.93 15.53 -0.71
CA GLY A 126 -13.14 16.85 -1.29
C GLY A 126 -13.96 16.81 -2.58
N VAL A 127 -14.89 15.86 -2.68
CA VAL A 127 -15.84 15.73 -3.79
C VAL A 127 -17.21 16.26 -3.37
N THR A 128 -18.08 16.58 -4.34
CA THR A 128 -19.48 16.94 -4.03
C THR A 128 -20.29 15.69 -3.65
N ASP A 129 -21.47 15.89 -3.08
CA ASP A 129 -22.38 14.78 -2.75
C ASP A 129 -22.81 14.05 -4.03
N GLU A 130 -23.05 14.78 -5.13
CA GLU A 130 -23.39 14.16 -6.43
C GLU A 130 -22.23 13.33 -7.01
N GLU A 131 -20.99 13.75 -6.79
CA GLU A 131 -19.81 12.98 -7.18
C GLU A 131 -19.63 11.73 -6.31
N HIS A 132 -19.97 11.82 -5.02
CA HIS A 132 -19.98 10.66 -4.12
C HIS A 132 -21.07 9.66 -4.52
N ASP A 133 -22.29 10.14 -4.81
CA ASP A 133 -23.41 9.32 -5.29
C ASP A 133 -23.07 8.65 -6.61
N LEU A 134 -22.40 9.34 -7.54
CA LEU A 134 -21.93 8.74 -8.79
C LEU A 134 -20.95 7.59 -8.53
N ILE A 135 -20.03 7.73 -7.57
CA ILE A 135 -19.10 6.66 -7.20
C ILE A 135 -19.87 5.48 -6.59
N ARG A 136 -20.85 5.76 -5.73
CA ARG A 136 -21.76 4.76 -5.14
C ARG A 136 -22.49 3.96 -6.23
N GLU A 137 -23.09 4.64 -7.22
CA GLU A 137 -23.74 4.00 -8.38
C GLU A 137 -22.79 3.12 -9.18
N ILE A 138 -21.56 3.59 -9.44
CA ILE A 138 -20.55 2.84 -10.19
C ILE A 138 -20.15 1.55 -9.45
N VAL A 139 -19.97 1.63 -8.13
CA VAL A 139 -19.65 0.46 -7.31
C VAL A 139 -20.78 -0.58 -7.39
N ILE A 140 -22.03 -0.15 -7.21
CA ILE A 140 -23.21 -1.03 -7.24
C ILE A 140 -23.31 -1.70 -8.61
N ASP A 141 -23.25 -0.92 -9.69
CA ASP A 141 -23.32 -1.43 -11.06
C ASP A 141 -22.26 -2.51 -11.34
N LEU A 142 -21.00 -2.27 -10.98
CA LEU A 142 -19.93 -3.23 -11.19
C LEU A 142 -20.10 -4.50 -10.33
N HIS A 143 -20.55 -4.34 -9.08
CA HIS A 143 -20.85 -5.44 -8.19
C HIS A 143 -21.98 -6.33 -8.74
N GLU A 144 -23.08 -5.73 -9.21
CA GLU A 144 -24.22 -6.46 -9.81
C GLU A 144 -23.82 -7.22 -11.09
N HIS A 145 -22.80 -6.75 -11.82
CA HIS A 145 -22.21 -7.46 -12.96
C HIS A 145 -21.18 -8.53 -12.55
N GLY A 146 -20.98 -8.74 -11.25
CA GLY A 146 -20.14 -9.78 -10.65
C GLY A 146 -18.64 -9.47 -10.69
N VAL A 147 -18.24 -8.21 -10.81
CA VAL A 147 -16.83 -7.79 -10.68
C VAL A 147 -16.41 -7.89 -9.21
N ASP A 148 -15.19 -8.38 -8.93
CA ASP A 148 -14.59 -8.28 -7.58
C ASP A 148 -14.22 -6.81 -7.32
N VAL A 149 -15.20 -6.07 -6.80
CA VAL A 149 -15.04 -4.70 -6.34
C VAL A 149 -14.76 -4.72 -4.84
N ARG A 150 -13.69 -4.04 -4.44
CA ARG A 150 -13.33 -3.84 -3.04
C ARG A 150 -13.23 -2.37 -2.72
N LEU A 151 -13.86 -1.95 -1.63
CA LEU A 151 -13.76 -0.59 -1.15
C LEU A 151 -12.48 -0.44 -0.32
N GLN A 152 -11.90 0.75 -0.36
CA GLN A 152 -10.74 1.11 0.46
C GLN A 152 -11.02 2.43 1.17
N SER A 153 -10.89 2.45 2.49
CA SER A 153 -11.21 3.63 3.28
C SER A 153 -10.12 3.94 4.31
N SER A 154 -9.57 5.15 4.24
CA SER A 154 -8.71 5.72 5.27
C SER A 154 -9.59 6.39 6.33
N LEU A 155 -9.55 5.88 7.56
CA LEU A 155 -10.17 6.54 8.70
C LEU A 155 -9.28 7.69 9.16
N THR A 156 -9.92 8.82 9.44
CA THR A 156 -9.28 10.03 9.96
C THR A 156 -10.26 10.74 10.90
N GLN A 157 -9.78 11.75 11.63
CA GLN A 157 -10.64 12.62 12.46
C GLN A 157 -11.78 13.29 11.66
N ILE A 158 -11.68 13.33 10.33
CA ILE A 158 -12.65 13.99 9.45
C ILE A 158 -13.92 13.15 9.25
N ASN A 159 -13.76 11.82 9.14
CA ASN A 159 -14.82 10.87 8.75
C ASN A 159 -15.14 9.81 9.82
N ILE A 160 -14.35 9.68 10.88
CA ILE A 160 -14.62 8.72 11.97
C ILE A 160 -15.97 8.94 12.68
N GLY A 161 -16.54 10.14 12.61
CA GLY A 161 -17.87 10.43 13.16
C GLY A 161 -19.03 9.88 12.32
N ASP A 162 -18.76 9.35 11.13
CA ASP A 162 -19.78 8.92 10.16
C ASP A 162 -19.49 7.51 9.62
N LEU A 163 -19.19 6.58 10.54
CA LEU A 163 -18.85 5.20 10.20
C LEU A 163 -20.01 4.45 9.55
N ASP A 164 -21.25 4.77 9.91
CA ASP A 164 -22.44 4.10 9.38
C ASP A 164 -22.60 4.34 7.87
N ASN A 165 -22.37 5.56 7.40
CA ASN A 165 -22.37 5.87 5.96
C ASN A 165 -21.10 5.35 5.30
N LEU A 166 -19.96 5.36 5.99
CA LEU A 166 -18.71 4.85 5.44
C LEU A 166 -18.81 3.37 5.03
N VAL A 167 -19.52 2.55 5.82
CA VAL A 167 -19.66 1.11 5.58
C VAL A 167 -21.01 0.71 4.98
N GLU A 168 -21.79 1.67 4.48
CA GLU A 168 -23.14 1.43 3.96
C GLU A 168 -23.16 0.39 2.82
N LEU A 169 -22.19 0.44 1.90
CA LEU A 169 -22.13 -0.48 0.77
C LEU A 169 -21.73 -1.90 1.19
N SER A 170 -20.89 -2.01 2.23
CA SER A 170 -20.58 -3.29 2.87
C SER A 170 -21.80 -3.88 3.57
N ARG A 171 -22.64 -3.02 4.17
CA ARG A 171 -23.87 -3.41 4.87
C ARG A 171 -24.98 -3.83 3.91
N GLU A 172 -25.23 -3.04 2.89
CA GLU A 172 -26.37 -3.23 1.97
C GLU A 172 -26.09 -4.30 0.90
N TYR A 173 -24.85 -4.36 0.39
CA TYR A 173 -24.50 -5.22 -0.74
C TYR A 173 -23.47 -6.32 -0.40
N GLY A 174 -22.96 -6.36 0.84
CA GLY A 174 -21.94 -7.34 1.24
C GLY A 174 -20.57 -7.13 0.58
N ILE A 175 -20.36 -5.96 -0.03
CA ILE A 175 -19.11 -5.60 -0.70
C ILE A 175 -17.98 -5.59 0.32
N SER A 176 -16.83 -6.16 -0.04
CA SER A 176 -15.67 -6.19 0.86
C SER A 176 -15.07 -4.79 0.97
N GLN A 177 -14.74 -4.37 2.19
CA GLN A 177 -14.15 -3.05 2.43
C GLN A 177 -12.93 -3.13 3.34
N ARG A 178 -11.82 -2.62 2.83
CA ARG A 178 -10.54 -2.53 3.54
C ARG A 178 -10.46 -1.19 4.28
N ILE A 179 -10.25 -1.25 5.58
CA ILE A 179 -10.23 -0.09 6.48
C ILE A 179 -8.80 0.13 6.99
N PHE A 180 -8.26 1.32 6.74
CA PHE A 180 -6.97 1.77 7.23
C PHE A 180 -7.17 2.69 8.43
N PHE A 181 -6.49 2.38 9.54
CA PHE A 181 -6.46 3.22 10.74
C PHE A 181 -5.27 4.19 10.77
N ASP A 182 -4.32 4.00 9.85
CA ASP A 182 -3.17 4.86 9.66
C ASP A 182 -3.25 5.62 8.34
N HIS A 183 -2.62 6.79 8.34
CA HIS A 183 -2.42 7.61 7.15
C HIS A 183 -0.99 8.12 7.13
N SER A 184 -0.45 8.33 5.94
CA SER A 184 0.87 8.95 5.81
C SER A 184 0.78 10.43 6.18
N VAL A 185 1.69 10.91 7.04
CA VAL A 185 1.80 12.33 7.42
C VAL A 185 2.59 13.14 6.38
N LEU A 186 2.26 12.94 5.11
CA LEU A 186 2.89 13.57 3.95
C LEU A 186 1.83 14.29 3.11
N GLY A 187 2.26 15.22 2.27
CA GLY A 187 1.34 15.98 1.42
C GLY A 187 0.23 16.63 2.23
N ASN A 188 -1.01 16.54 1.73
CA ASN A 188 -2.18 17.09 2.42
C ASN A 188 -2.43 16.44 3.80
N GLY A 189 -1.96 15.20 4.01
CA GLY A 189 -2.13 14.46 5.25
C GLY A 189 -1.24 14.93 6.41
N VAL A 190 -0.32 15.88 6.18
CA VAL A 190 0.62 16.37 7.20
C VAL A 190 -0.07 16.97 8.43
N SER A 191 -1.23 17.60 8.26
CA SER A 191 -1.99 18.24 9.33
C SER A 191 -3.00 17.32 10.00
N LEU A 192 -3.13 16.07 9.53
CA LEU A 192 -4.06 15.11 10.11
C LEU A 192 -3.41 14.40 11.30
N GLU A 193 -4.07 14.50 12.45
CA GLU A 193 -3.69 13.76 13.65
C GLU A 193 -3.98 12.27 13.49
N SER A 194 -3.02 11.42 13.87
CA SER A 194 -3.25 9.96 13.92
C SER A 194 -4.04 9.61 15.18
N PHE A 195 -4.79 8.52 15.10
CA PHE A 195 -5.52 7.99 16.24
C PHE A 195 -4.57 7.47 17.31
N ASP A 196 -4.96 7.68 18.57
CA ASP A 196 -4.39 6.94 19.68
C ASP A 196 -4.94 5.50 19.72
N LEU A 197 -4.33 4.68 20.57
CA LEU A 197 -4.71 3.27 20.68
C LEU A 197 -6.16 3.08 21.15
N ASP A 198 -6.65 3.91 22.08
CA ASP A 198 -8.00 3.77 22.64
C ASP A 198 -9.06 4.04 21.57
N THR A 199 -8.86 5.07 20.75
CA THR A 199 -9.73 5.40 19.61
C THR A 199 -9.74 4.24 18.60
N VAL A 200 -8.57 3.71 18.24
CA VAL A 200 -8.49 2.55 17.32
C VAL A 200 -9.25 1.35 17.87
N LEU A 201 -9.05 0.99 19.14
CA LEU A 201 -9.70 -0.17 19.74
C LEU A 201 -11.22 0.01 19.88
N GLN A 202 -11.67 1.22 20.24
CA GLN A 202 -13.10 1.53 20.33
C GLN A 202 -13.78 1.45 18.95
N THR A 203 -13.19 2.08 17.93
CA THR A 203 -13.70 2.03 16.56
C THR A 203 -13.68 0.62 15.99
N LEU A 204 -12.59 -0.13 16.23
CA LEU A 204 -12.51 -1.54 15.81
C LEU A 204 -13.61 -2.38 16.47
N SER A 205 -13.84 -2.21 17.78
CA SER A 205 -14.90 -2.92 18.49
C SER A 205 -16.29 -2.61 17.94
N TYR A 206 -16.55 -1.34 17.57
CA TYR A 206 -17.80 -0.95 16.95
C TYR A 206 -17.94 -1.55 15.54
N LEU A 207 -16.92 -1.44 14.68
CA LEU A 207 -16.99 -2.00 13.33
C LEU A 207 -17.11 -3.53 13.32
N HIS A 208 -16.47 -4.22 14.29
CA HIS A 208 -16.63 -5.66 14.49
C HIS A 208 -18.07 -6.05 14.88
N SER A 209 -18.77 -5.24 15.69
CA SER A 209 -20.13 -5.56 16.15
C SER A 209 -21.18 -5.46 15.04
N LEU A 210 -20.84 -4.82 13.92
CA LEU A 210 -21.71 -4.75 12.74
C LEU A 210 -21.74 -6.05 11.93
N HIS A 211 -20.82 -7.01 12.20
CA HIS A 211 -20.75 -8.30 11.50
C HIS A 211 -20.68 -8.18 9.96
N LEU A 212 -19.93 -7.19 9.47
CA LEU A 212 -19.78 -6.88 8.05
C LEU A 212 -18.50 -7.48 7.45
N ASN A 213 -18.42 -7.52 6.12
CA ASN A 213 -17.25 -7.98 5.36
C ASN A 213 -16.14 -6.90 5.33
N LEU A 214 -15.55 -6.64 6.51
CA LEU A 214 -14.53 -5.62 6.71
C LEU A 214 -13.15 -6.24 6.90
N ASP A 215 -12.15 -5.70 6.21
CA ASP A 215 -10.75 -6.06 6.37
C ASP A 215 -9.98 -4.91 7.02
N PHE A 216 -9.62 -5.06 8.29
CA PHE A 216 -8.85 -4.06 9.02
C PHE A 216 -7.35 -4.22 8.78
N GLU A 217 -6.72 -3.14 8.33
CA GLU A 217 -5.27 -3.01 8.21
C GLU A 217 -4.65 -2.73 9.57
N LEU A 218 -4.57 -3.77 10.39
CA LEU A 218 -3.92 -3.75 11.69
C LEU A 218 -2.94 -4.92 11.81
N PRO A 219 -1.82 -4.72 12.52
CA PRO A 219 -0.80 -5.77 12.63
C PRO A 219 -1.28 -6.98 13.44
N PRO A 220 -0.73 -8.19 13.18
CA PRO A 220 -1.06 -9.43 13.90
C PRO A 220 -0.79 -9.35 15.40
N LEU A 221 0.11 -8.47 15.85
CA LEU A 221 0.31 -8.26 17.28
C LEU A 221 -0.96 -7.74 17.98
N ILE A 222 -1.75 -6.91 17.30
CA ILE A 222 -2.98 -6.33 17.82
C ILE A 222 -4.15 -7.30 17.58
N THR A 223 -4.30 -7.77 16.35
CA THR A 223 -5.45 -8.61 15.93
C THR A 223 -5.34 -10.06 16.40
N GLY A 224 -4.12 -10.58 16.58
CA GLY A 224 -3.86 -12.01 16.80
C GLY A 224 -3.87 -12.85 15.52
N GLU A 225 -4.09 -12.25 14.36
CA GLU A 225 -4.25 -12.95 13.08
C GLU A 225 -3.20 -12.49 12.07
N VAL A 226 -2.47 -13.45 11.51
CA VAL A 226 -1.52 -13.20 10.41
C VAL A 226 -2.30 -13.08 9.11
N LYS A 227 -2.35 -11.87 8.55
CA LYS A 227 -2.89 -11.59 7.21
C LYS A 227 -1.76 -11.48 6.18
N ALA A 228 -2.12 -11.54 4.90
CA ALA A 228 -1.17 -11.30 3.82
C ALA A 228 -0.57 -9.89 3.94
N THR A 229 0.75 -9.80 4.02
CA THR A 229 1.45 -8.53 4.25
C THR A 229 1.99 -7.94 2.96
N CYS A 230 2.27 -6.63 2.99
CA CYS A 230 2.78 -5.84 1.87
C CYS A 230 4.00 -6.49 1.16
N GLY A 231 4.84 -7.25 1.88
CA GLY A 231 5.95 -8.00 1.27
C GLY A 231 7.10 -7.11 0.79
N TRP A 232 7.22 -5.90 1.35
CA TRP A 232 8.20 -4.88 0.98
C TRP A 232 9.62 -5.48 0.94
N GLY A 233 10.29 -5.30 -0.19
CA GLY A 233 11.69 -5.71 -0.39
C GLY A 233 11.94 -7.22 -0.52
N LEU A 234 10.94 -8.08 -0.29
CA LEU A 234 11.06 -9.53 -0.44
C LEU A 234 10.43 -10.05 -1.72
N ARG A 235 9.18 -9.66 -1.96
CA ARG A 235 8.36 -10.19 -3.06
C ARG A 235 7.55 -9.14 -3.80
N ARG A 236 7.66 -7.88 -3.36
CA ARG A 236 6.98 -6.72 -3.94
C ARG A 236 7.97 -5.64 -4.37
N CYS A 237 7.67 -5.05 -5.52
CA CYS A 237 8.32 -3.86 -6.07
C CYS A 237 7.27 -2.83 -6.48
N GLU A 238 7.64 -1.55 -6.46
CA GLU A 238 6.80 -0.45 -6.94
C GLU A 238 7.55 0.40 -7.97
N ILE A 239 6.85 0.82 -9.03
CA ILE A 239 7.36 1.69 -10.09
C ILE A 239 6.65 3.05 -10.01
N MET A 240 7.44 4.11 -9.88
CA MET A 240 6.99 5.50 -9.79
C MET A 240 6.68 6.09 -11.18
N PRO A 241 5.88 7.17 -11.28
CA PRO A 241 5.50 7.76 -12.57
C PRO A 241 6.68 8.25 -13.42
N ASN A 242 7.81 8.58 -12.80
CA ASN A 242 9.03 9.03 -13.47
C ASN A 242 9.92 7.88 -13.98
N GLY A 243 9.59 6.63 -13.64
CA GLY A 243 10.36 5.41 -13.95
C GLY A 243 11.19 4.86 -12.80
N ASP A 244 11.24 5.54 -11.66
CA ASP A 244 12.01 5.07 -10.50
C ASP A 244 11.40 3.78 -9.94
N VAL A 245 12.25 2.86 -9.53
CA VAL A 245 11.91 1.56 -8.98
C VAL A 245 12.24 1.56 -7.50
N THR A 246 11.31 1.14 -6.65
CA THR A 246 11.40 1.21 -5.17
C THR A 246 10.64 0.07 -4.50
N THR A 247 10.66 -0.02 -3.16
CA THR A 247 9.73 -0.87 -2.40
C THR A 247 8.41 -0.18 -2.05
N CYS A 248 8.36 1.15 -1.97
CA CYS A 248 7.20 1.87 -1.45
C CYS A 248 7.16 3.33 -1.94
N ALA A 249 6.07 3.70 -2.63
CA ALA A 249 5.88 5.05 -3.14
C ALA A 249 5.77 6.16 -2.09
N PRO A 250 4.96 6.04 -1.01
CA PRO A 250 4.88 7.08 0.03
C PRO A 250 6.23 7.59 0.53
N ILE A 251 7.20 6.69 0.70
CA ILE A 251 8.54 7.04 1.19
C ILE A 251 9.39 7.65 0.07
N THR A 252 9.31 7.06 -1.12
CA THR A 252 10.10 7.51 -2.28
C THR A 252 9.72 8.92 -2.74
N PHE A 253 8.46 9.32 -2.52
CA PHE A 253 8.02 10.67 -2.81
C PHE A 253 8.79 11.75 -2.05
N THR A 254 9.22 11.48 -0.82
CA THR A 254 9.97 12.44 -0.02
C THR A 254 11.45 12.11 0.10
N GLN A 255 11.84 10.87 -0.21
CA GLN A 255 13.19 10.36 0.03
C GLN A 255 13.70 9.59 -1.19
N THR A 256 14.49 10.25 -2.04
CA THR A 256 15.07 9.64 -3.25
C THR A 256 16.07 8.53 -2.95
N GLY A 257 16.59 8.47 -1.73
CA GLY A 257 17.47 7.38 -1.31
C GLY A 257 16.81 5.99 -1.30
N PHE A 258 15.48 5.91 -1.37
CA PHE A 258 14.76 4.64 -1.48
C PHE A 258 14.58 4.15 -2.92
N VAL A 259 15.26 4.79 -3.89
CA VAL A 259 15.24 4.39 -5.30
C VAL A 259 16.31 3.34 -5.58
N ALA A 260 15.89 2.19 -6.12
CA ALA A 260 16.73 1.06 -6.50
C ALA A 260 17.37 1.23 -7.90
N GLY A 261 16.75 2.05 -8.75
CA GLY A 261 17.15 2.30 -10.14
C GLY A 261 15.98 2.89 -10.93
N ASN A 262 16.18 3.13 -12.24
CA ASN A 262 15.15 3.67 -13.12
C ASN A 262 14.93 2.78 -14.35
N LEU A 263 13.67 2.52 -14.71
CA LEU A 263 13.31 1.68 -15.86
C LEU A 263 13.78 2.23 -17.20
N LYS A 264 14.02 3.53 -17.32
CA LYS A 264 14.54 4.11 -18.57
C LYS A 264 16.00 3.72 -18.83
N GLU A 265 16.72 3.29 -17.78
CA GLU A 265 18.14 3.00 -17.83
C GLU A 265 18.44 1.50 -17.82
N LYS A 266 17.71 0.72 -17.00
CA LYS A 266 17.96 -0.71 -16.82
C LYS A 266 16.67 -1.53 -16.85
N PRO A 267 16.74 -2.80 -17.28
CA PRO A 267 15.66 -3.76 -17.10
C PRO A 267 15.24 -3.87 -15.63
N LEU A 268 13.93 -3.97 -15.37
CA LEU A 268 13.38 -4.25 -14.03
C LEU A 268 14.02 -5.50 -13.44
N SER A 269 14.18 -6.53 -14.27
CA SER A 269 14.80 -7.80 -13.86
C SER A 269 16.21 -7.63 -13.30
N GLN A 270 17.00 -6.73 -13.91
CA GLN A 270 18.33 -6.38 -13.43
C GLN A 270 18.26 -5.59 -12.12
N ILE A 271 17.42 -4.55 -12.06
CA ILE A 271 17.26 -3.72 -10.85
C ILE A 271 16.86 -4.59 -9.65
N TRP A 272 15.89 -5.50 -9.83
CA TRP A 272 15.43 -6.40 -8.79
C TRP A 272 16.52 -7.36 -8.29
N ARG A 273 17.35 -7.89 -9.20
CA ARG A 273 18.39 -8.88 -8.87
C ARG A 273 19.64 -8.26 -8.26
N GLU A 274 20.07 -7.15 -8.82
CA GLU A 274 21.45 -6.65 -8.65
C GLU A 274 21.53 -5.33 -7.89
N SER A 275 20.44 -4.60 -7.71
CA SER A 275 20.51 -3.34 -6.95
C SER A 275 20.94 -3.59 -5.51
N ASP A 276 21.83 -2.74 -5.02
CA ASP A 276 22.22 -2.75 -3.62
C ASP A 276 21.02 -2.52 -2.70
N TYR A 277 20.07 -1.69 -3.13
CA TYR A 277 18.83 -1.46 -2.41
C TYR A 277 18.03 -2.75 -2.16
N PHE A 278 17.58 -3.46 -3.20
CA PHE A 278 16.80 -4.69 -2.98
C PHE A 278 17.63 -5.80 -2.33
N THR A 279 18.94 -5.85 -2.60
CA THR A 279 19.84 -6.80 -1.93
C THR A 279 19.85 -6.55 -0.42
N GLY A 280 20.05 -5.30 0.01
CA GLY A 280 20.05 -4.96 1.42
C GLY A 280 18.69 -5.18 2.08
N MET A 281 17.57 -4.97 1.37
CA MET A 281 16.22 -5.12 1.96
C MET A 281 15.92 -6.58 2.32
N ARG A 282 16.57 -7.51 1.61
CA ARG A 282 16.55 -8.95 1.86
C ARG A 282 17.51 -9.39 2.97
N GLU A 283 18.50 -8.56 3.31
CA GLU A 283 19.46 -8.80 4.38
C GLU A 283 18.96 -8.32 5.75
N ILE A 284 17.92 -7.48 5.80
CA ILE A 284 17.29 -7.01 7.04
C ILE A 284 16.75 -8.18 7.86
N ARG A 285 17.12 -8.22 9.15
CA ARG A 285 16.70 -9.25 10.11
C ARG A 285 15.85 -8.64 11.21
N GLN A 286 15.12 -9.50 11.93
CA GLN A 286 14.35 -9.06 13.11
C GLN A 286 15.21 -8.30 14.11
N SER A 287 16.44 -8.77 14.33
CA SER A 287 17.38 -8.16 15.26
C SER A 287 17.69 -6.69 14.96
N ASP A 288 17.46 -6.20 13.73
CA ASP A 288 17.68 -4.78 13.40
C ASP A 288 16.60 -3.88 14.00
N PHE A 289 15.41 -4.43 14.29
CA PHE A 289 14.26 -3.66 14.71
C PHE A 289 14.32 -3.29 16.18
N GLN A 290 13.91 -2.06 16.45
CA GLN A 290 13.76 -1.52 17.79
C GLN A 290 12.40 -1.90 18.39
N GLY A 291 12.31 -1.81 19.72
CA GLY A 291 11.06 -1.98 20.46
C GLY A 291 10.41 -3.34 20.24
N VAL A 292 9.08 -3.36 20.19
CA VAL A 292 8.29 -4.59 20.13
C VAL A 292 8.56 -5.42 18.88
N CYS A 293 8.90 -4.79 17.75
CA CYS A 293 9.15 -5.48 16.49
C CYS A 293 10.38 -6.38 16.56
N GLY A 294 11.41 -6.00 17.34
CA GLY A 294 12.62 -6.79 17.54
C GLY A 294 12.42 -8.10 18.29
N LYS A 295 11.26 -8.29 18.93
CA LYS A 295 10.92 -9.49 19.72
C LYS A 295 9.57 -10.11 19.37
N CYS A 296 8.88 -9.63 18.33
CA CYS A 296 7.56 -10.11 17.94
C CYS A 296 7.61 -11.46 17.23
N VAL A 297 6.80 -12.44 17.65
CA VAL A 297 6.74 -13.77 17.02
C VAL A 297 6.23 -13.71 15.57
N TYR A 298 5.46 -12.67 15.23
CA TYR A 298 4.92 -12.47 13.88
C TYR A 298 5.88 -11.77 12.91
N TRP A 299 7.14 -11.52 13.29
CA TRP A 299 8.04 -10.69 12.47
C TRP A 299 8.31 -11.27 11.09
N GLU A 300 8.44 -12.59 10.95
CA GLU A 300 8.70 -13.24 9.65
C GLU A 300 7.63 -12.91 8.61
N ASP A 301 6.35 -12.91 9.03
CA ASP A 301 5.23 -12.56 8.15
C ASP A 301 5.03 -11.04 8.05
N CYS A 302 5.13 -10.33 9.18
CA CYS A 302 4.77 -8.92 9.33
C CYS A 302 5.86 -7.94 8.87
N ARG A 303 7.11 -8.23 9.19
CA ARG A 303 8.30 -7.38 9.01
C ARG A 303 8.12 -5.94 9.50
N GLY A 304 7.44 -5.78 10.64
CA GLY A 304 7.26 -4.48 11.29
C GLY A 304 6.16 -3.59 10.68
N SER A 305 5.16 -4.19 10.02
CA SER A 305 3.99 -3.51 9.46
C SER A 305 4.37 -2.41 8.43
N CYS A 306 3.51 -1.41 8.23
CA CYS A 306 3.74 -0.30 7.31
C CYS A 306 5.00 0.48 7.71
N ARG A 307 6.09 0.25 6.97
CA ARG A 307 7.37 0.94 7.20
C ARG A 307 7.32 2.42 6.84
N ALA A 308 6.47 2.81 5.89
CA ALA A 308 6.25 4.22 5.56
C ALA A 308 5.67 4.97 6.76
N TYR A 309 4.64 4.41 7.37
CA TYR A 309 4.03 5.01 8.55
C TYR A 309 4.99 5.01 9.74
N ALA A 310 5.65 3.89 10.02
CA ALA A 310 6.60 3.79 11.12
C ALA A 310 7.81 4.72 10.93
N TRP A 311 8.33 4.90 9.70
CA TRP A 311 9.36 5.90 9.40
C TRP A 311 8.87 7.33 9.62
N SER A 312 7.65 7.64 9.17
CA SER A 312 7.07 8.98 9.29
C SER A 312 6.79 9.43 10.73
N ARG A 313 6.71 8.48 11.66
CA ARG A 313 6.44 8.70 13.09
C ARG A 313 7.62 8.36 14.00
N GLY A 314 8.55 7.56 13.52
CA GLY A 314 9.70 7.05 14.24
C GLY A 314 10.95 7.89 14.00
N THR A 315 12.08 7.37 14.47
CA THR A 315 13.40 8.01 14.34
C THR A 315 14.21 7.45 13.17
N ASN A 316 13.85 6.26 12.66
CA ASN A 316 14.51 5.60 11.53
C ASN A 316 13.66 4.43 10.99
N TRP A 317 14.23 3.67 10.04
CA TRP A 317 13.55 2.58 9.33
C TRP A 317 13.27 1.37 10.20
N PHE A 318 13.98 1.22 11.29
CA PHE A 318 13.90 0.11 12.21
C PHE A 318 13.05 0.42 13.45
N SER A 319 12.50 1.63 13.56
CA SER A 319 11.55 1.98 14.62
C SER A 319 10.33 1.04 14.62
N PRO A 320 9.79 0.64 15.78
CA PRO A 320 8.61 -0.22 15.83
C PRO A 320 7.39 0.46 15.21
N TYR A 321 6.41 -0.32 14.76
CA TYR A 321 5.12 0.24 14.34
C TYR A 321 4.42 0.89 15.56
N PRO A 322 4.05 2.18 15.52
CA PRO A 322 3.63 2.92 16.72
C PRO A 322 2.49 2.26 17.51
N LEU A 323 1.40 1.86 16.84
CA LEU A 323 0.27 1.22 17.52
C LEU A 323 0.64 -0.12 18.17
N CYS A 324 1.56 -0.88 17.58
CA CYS A 324 2.06 -2.11 18.18
C CYS A 324 2.84 -1.84 19.46
N GLN A 325 3.70 -0.81 19.44
CA GLN A 325 4.50 -0.42 20.60
C GLN A 325 3.58 0.00 21.75
N SER A 326 2.64 0.92 21.48
CA SER A 326 1.66 1.38 22.48
C SER A 326 0.78 0.24 23.00
N TYR A 327 0.37 -0.70 22.13
CA TYR A 327 -0.44 -1.86 22.54
C TYR A 327 0.32 -2.79 23.50
N ALA A 328 1.59 -3.07 23.20
CA ALA A 328 2.42 -3.91 24.05
C ALA A 328 2.75 -3.26 25.42
N GLU A 329 2.97 -1.95 25.44
CA GLU A 329 3.21 -1.20 26.68
C GLU A 329 1.97 -1.13 27.58
N ARG A 330 0.78 -0.94 26.97
CA ARG A 330 -0.47 -0.82 27.71
C ARG A 330 -1.04 -2.16 28.15
N TYR A 331 -0.82 -3.21 27.36
CA TYR A 331 -1.38 -4.54 27.61
C TYR A 331 -0.31 -5.65 27.58
N PRO A 332 0.73 -5.59 28.44
CA PRO A 332 1.85 -6.54 28.41
C PRO A 332 1.39 -8.00 28.54
N GLU A 333 0.42 -8.27 29.41
CA GLU A 333 -0.12 -9.62 29.59
C GLU A 333 -0.85 -10.16 28.36
N ARG A 334 -1.46 -9.29 27.53
CA ARG A 334 -2.16 -9.72 26.30
C ARG A 334 -1.21 -10.08 25.16
N VAL A 335 0.04 -9.60 25.22
CA VAL A 335 1.05 -9.84 24.19
C VAL A 335 2.15 -10.79 24.65
N LYS A 336 2.12 -11.27 25.89
CA LYS A 336 3.18 -12.12 26.45
C LYS A 336 3.53 -13.31 25.56
N ASP A 337 2.53 -14.07 25.10
CA ASP A 337 2.74 -15.23 24.22
C ASP A 337 2.99 -14.86 22.74
N ARG A 338 2.99 -13.55 22.43
CA ARG A 338 3.25 -12.98 21.10
C ARG A 338 4.65 -12.35 21.01
N LEU A 339 5.42 -12.41 22.09
CA LEU A 339 6.77 -11.87 22.18
C LEU A 339 7.73 -12.96 22.66
N TYR A 340 8.94 -12.98 22.10
CA TYR A 340 10.01 -13.85 22.60
C TYR A 340 10.50 -13.35 23.96
N ASP A 341 10.75 -14.30 24.89
CA ASP A 341 11.21 -14.05 26.27
C ASP A 341 12.71 -13.65 26.35
N SER A 342 13.36 -13.52 25.20
CA SER A 342 14.79 -13.28 25.10
C SER A 342 15.16 -11.81 25.33
N ASP A 343 16.21 -11.60 26.12
CA ASP A 343 17.04 -10.38 26.11
C ASP A 343 17.76 -10.26 24.75
N ILE A 344 17.01 -9.97 23.69
CA ILE A 344 17.61 -9.58 22.42
C ILE A 344 18.21 -8.20 22.68
N SER A 345 19.54 -8.12 22.69
CA SER A 345 20.23 -6.83 22.68
C SER A 345 19.72 -6.05 21.48
N VAL A 346 18.91 -5.02 21.72
CA VAL A 346 18.43 -4.13 20.66
C VAL A 346 19.66 -3.37 20.17
N PRO A 347 20.15 -3.61 18.94
CA PRO A 347 21.26 -2.85 18.42
C PRO A 347 20.89 -1.38 18.37
N SER A 348 21.88 -0.50 18.54
CA SER A 348 21.66 0.90 18.24
C SER A 348 21.27 1.04 16.76
N SER A 349 20.56 2.11 16.40
CA SER A 349 20.26 2.36 14.99
C SER A 349 21.53 2.36 14.14
N GLU A 350 22.62 2.92 14.67
CA GLU A 350 23.94 2.97 14.04
C GLU A 350 24.48 1.57 13.73
N ASP A 351 24.42 0.63 14.68
CA ASP A 351 24.87 -0.75 14.47
C ASP A 351 24.07 -1.48 13.37
N ALA A 352 22.75 -1.28 13.32
CA ALA A 352 21.90 -1.88 12.28
C ALA A 352 22.19 -1.29 10.89
N ILE A 353 22.44 0.01 10.81
CA ILE A 353 22.81 0.72 9.58
C ILE A 353 24.19 0.28 9.08
N GLU A 354 25.18 0.20 9.96
CA GLU A 354 26.54 -0.24 9.62
C GLU A 354 26.55 -1.69 9.10
N ARG A 355 25.68 -2.54 9.65
CA ARG A 355 25.51 -3.93 9.19
C ARG A 355 24.94 -4.04 7.78
N LEU A 356 24.26 -3.00 7.29
CA LEU A 356 23.61 -2.95 5.98
C LEU A 356 24.33 -1.94 5.06
N PRO A 357 25.59 -2.20 4.64
CA PRO A 357 26.38 -1.25 3.84
C PRO A 357 25.74 -0.93 2.49
N ARG A 358 24.81 -1.79 2.05
CA ARG A 358 24.03 -1.67 0.80
C ARG A 358 22.78 -0.80 0.95
N ILE A 359 22.43 -0.35 2.15
CA ILE A 359 21.31 0.58 2.37
C ILE A 359 21.71 1.74 3.29
N LYS A 360 22.41 2.71 2.70
CA LYS A 360 22.84 3.94 3.40
C LYS A 360 21.69 4.85 3.84
N VAL A 361 20.47 4.60 3.36
CA VAL A 361 19.33 5.53 3.45
C VAL A 361 18.42 5.22 4.66
N LEU A 362 18.59 4.07 5.30
CA LEU A 362 17.79 3.68 6.48
C LEU A 362 18.16 4.47 7.76
N ALA A 363 19.12 5.39 7.65
CA ALA A 363 19.84 5.99 8.77
C ALA A 363 19.30 7.31 9.30
N THR A 364 18.57 8.07 8.48
CA THR A 364 18.32 9.49 8.78
C THR A 364 16.85 9.84 8.61
N VAL A 365 16.17 10.16 9.72
CA VAL A 365 14.98 11.01 9.65
C VAL A 365 15.42 12.45 9.40
N GLY A 366 15.01 12.99 8.25
CA GLY A 366 15.02 14.43 7.99
C GLY A 366 16.19 14.94 7.14
N ALA A 367 15.84 15.45 5.96
CA ALA A 367 15.87 16.89 5.74
C ALA A 367 14.47 17.31 5.25
#